data_AF-A0A8T4P100-F1
#
_entry.id   AF-A0A8T4P100-F1
#
_cell.length_a   1.000
_cell.length_b   1.000
_cell.length_c   1.000
_cell.angle_alpha   90.00
_cell.angle_beta   90.00
_cell.angle_gamma   90.00
#
_symmetry.space_group_name_H-M   'P 1'
#
loop_
_entity.id
_entity.type
_entity.pdbx_description
1 polymer ?
#
loop_
_entity_poly.entity_id
_entity_poly.type
_entity_poly.pdbx_seq_one_letter_code
_entity_poly.pdbx_strand_id
1 'polypeptide(L)'
;MGGLFKSSRRSEAATTILIVIIVVFFIGWLVNIGQRECRTNKDCGSESYCGSDFTCHQYPTIQKTVVQYNLLVPSVILAIAIVAAAMIFNRSRFQAREEPIQIQEAAQPEPPEAEEISEPYYKSNGDVKTP
;
A
#
# COMPACT_ATOMS: atom_id res chain seq x y z
N MET A 1 35.51 -13.36 51.29
CA MET A 1 36.25 -13.49 50.01
C MET A 1 36.12 -12.17 49.26
N GLY A 2 36.97 -11.20 49.60
CA GLY A 2 37.00 -9.88 48.97
C GLY A 2 38.22 -9.80 48.06
N GLY A 3 37.99 -9.77 46.76
CA GLY A 3 39.03 -9.53 45.77
C GLY A 3 39.39 -8.05 45.75
N LEU A 4 40.53 -7.71 46.36
CA LEU A 4 41.20 -6.42 46.28
C LEU A 4 41.54 -6.11 44.81
N PHE A 5 40.75 -5.26 44.17
CA PHE A 5 41.06 -4.68 42.87
C PHE A 5 42.24 -3.71 43.01
N LYS A 6 43.44 -4.23 42.81
CA LYS A 6 44.62 -3.43 42.52
C LYS A 6 44.59 -3.11 41.03
N SER A 7 44.17 -1.90 40.68
CA SER A 7 44.41 -1.40 39.34
C SER A 7 44.87 0.06 39.37
N SER A 8 46.11 0.22 38.92
CA SER A 8 46.76 1.48 38.57
C SER A 8 45.89 2.33 37.65
N ARG A 9 46.07 3.66 37.71
CA ARG A 9 45.44 4.79 36.95
C ARG A 9 44.85 4.54 35.55
N ARG A 10 45.22 3.45 34.86
CA ARG A 10 44.63 2.96 33.61
C ARG A 10 43.21 2.38 33.77
N SER A 11 42.85 1.80 34.93
CA SER A 11 41.46 1.33 35.15
C SER A 11 40.46 2.46 35.37
N GLU A 12 40.88 3.56 35.99
CA GLU A 12 40.02 4.72 36.20
C GLU A 12 39.63 5.34 34.85
N ALA A 13 40.58 5.43 33.92
CA ALA A 13 40.30 5.84 32.54
C ALA A 13 39.39 4.84 31.80
N ALA A 14 39.64 3.53 31.92
CA ALA A 14 38.82 2.53 31.24
C ALA A 14 37.37 2.48 31.78
N THR A 15 37.19 2.59 33.09
CA THR A 15 35.86 2.60 33.73
C THR A 15 35.09 3.86 33.40
N THR A 16 35.73 5.04 33.41
CA THR A 16 35.07 6.30 33.01
C THR A 16 34.63 6.28 31.55
N ILE A 17 35.47 5.80 30.63
CA ILE A 17 35.11 5.65 29.21
C ILE A 17 33.90 4.71 29.05
N LEU A 18 33.91 3.57 29.74
CA LEU A 18 32.80 2.60 29.69
C LEU A 18 31.50 3.22 30.21
N ILE A 19 31.55 3.98 31.30
CA ILE A 19 30.37 4.69 31.84
C ILE A 19 29.85 5.72 30.84
N VAL A 20 30.72 6.49 30.20
CA VAL A 20 30.30 7.48 29.19
C VAL A 20 29.62 6.80 28.01
N ILE A 21 30.15 5.68 27.51
CA ILE A 21 29.53 4.91 26.42
C ILE A 21 28.14 4.42 26.82
N ILE A 22 28.00 3.87 28.03
CA ILE A 22 26.69 3.44 28.56
C ILE A 22 25.72 4.61 28.59
N VAL A 23 26.11 5.75 29.15
CA VAL A 23 25.25 6.94 29.26
C VAL A 23 24.81 7.43 27.88
N VAL A 24 25.74 7.54 26.92
CA VAL A 24 25.42 7.95 25.55
C VAL A 24 24.46 6.97 24.87
N PHE A 25 24.66 5.67 25.07
CA PHE A 25 23.78 4.64 24.53
C PHE A 25 22.37 4.74 25.13
N PHE A 26 22.26 4.92 26.44
CA PHE A 26 20.98 5.12 27.12
C PHE A 26 20.25 6.38 26.65
N ILE A 27 20.96 7.50 26.51
CA ILE A 27 20.38 8.76 26.00
C ILE A 27 19.90 8.57 24.55
N GLY A 28 20.73 7.97 23.68
CA GLY A 28 20.36 7.71 22.29
C GLY A 28 19.13 6.79 22.16
N TRP A 29 19.04 5.78 23.02
CA TRP A 29 17.88 4.89 23.09
C TRP A 29 16.61 5.63 23.55
N LEU A 30 16.72 6.46 24.60
CA LEU A 30 15.62 7.26 25.13
C LEU A 30 15.07 8.25 24.08
N VAL A 31 15.96 8.92 23.34
CA VAL A 31 15.55 9.83 22.26
C VAL A 31 14.83 9.08 21.14
N ASN A 32 15.29 7.89 20.75
CA ASN A 32 14.65 7.08 19.71
C ASN A 32 13.24 6.61 20.10
N ILE A 33 13.02 6.33 21.39
CA ILE A 33 11.68 6.00 21.90
C ILE A 33 10.80 7.24 21.98
N GLY A 34 11.33 8.38 22.45
CA GLY A 34 10.57 9.60 22.66
C GLY A 34 10.16 10.34 21.37
N GLN A 35 10.79 10.06 20.24
CA GLN A 35 10.46 10.68 18.95
C GLN A 35 9.33 9.99 18.19
N ARG A 36 8.79 8.87 18.69
CA ARG A 36 7.65 8.18 18.07
C ARG A 36 6.36 8.74 18.62
N GLU A 37 5.56 9.37 17.77
CA GLU A 37 4.25 9.91 18.14
C GLU A 37 3.16 8.83 18.14
N CYS A 38 3.30 7.82 17.27
CA CYS A 38 2.34 6.73 17.15
C CYS A 38 3.02 5.37 16.88
N ARG A 39 2.36 4.28 17.29
CA ARG A 39 2.72 2.89 16.91
C ARG A 39 1.62 2.23 16.09
N THR A 40 0.38 2.65 16.33
CA THR A 40 -0.83 2.11 15.72
C THR A 40 -1.76 3.25 15.34
N ASN A 41 -2.68 3.00 14.41
CA ASN A 41 -3.67 4.01 14.01
C ASN A 41 -4.57 4.47 15.18
N LYS A 42 -4.66 3.68 16.26
CA LYS A 42 -5.45 4.03 17.45
C LYS A 42 -4.77 5.07 18.34
N ASP A 43 -3.46 5.28 18.17
CA ASP A 43 -2.70 6.30 18.89
C ASP A 43 -2.93 7.70 18.30
N CYS A 44 -3.48 7.77 17.08
CA CYS A 44 -3.82 9.00 16.37
C CYS A 44 -5.32 9.34 16.52
N GLY A 45 -5.70 10.60 16.29
CA GLY A 45 -7.09 11.06 16.32
C GLY A 45 -7.98 10.38 15.26
N SER A 46 -9.30 10.53 15.38
CA SER A 46 -10.32 9.90 14.52
C SER A 46 -10.14 10.13 13.01
N GLU A 47 -9.54 11.25 12.65
CA GLU A 47 -9.28 11.66 11.26
C GLU A 47 -7.79 11.58 10.88
N SER A 48 -6.99 10.78 11.59
CA SER A 48 -5.57 10.60 11.30
C SER A 48 -5.15 9.12 11.32
N TYR A 49 -4.08 8.79 10.61
CA TYR A 49 -3.47 7.46 10.59
C TYR A 49 -1.99 7.54 10.97
N CYS A 50 -1.44 6.44 11.50
CA CYS A 50 -0.04 6.38 11.85
C CYS A 50 0.81 6.09 10.61
N GLY A 51 1.74 7.00 10.29
CA GLY A 51 2.66 6.86 9.18
C GLY A 51 3.80 5.86 9.46
N SER A 52 4.49 5.46 8.41
CA SER A 52 5.71 4.62 8.52
C SER A 52 6.87 5.34 9.21
N ASP A 53 6.79 6.66 9.30
CA ASP A 53 7.67 7.56 10.03
C ASP A 53 7.30 7.71 11.51
N PHE A 54 6.30 6.95 11.99
CA PHE A 54 5.80 6.99 13.38
C PHE A 54 5.20 8.34 13.77
N THR A 55 4.72 9.12 12.79
CA THR A 55 4.00 10.38 13.00
C THR A 55 2.53 10.23 12.58
N CYS A 56 1.63 11.03 13.15
CA CYS A 56 0.21 11.01 12.78
C CYS A 56 -0.05 11.89 11.56
N HIS A 57 -0.58 11.30 10.49
CA HIS A 57 -0.96 12.00 9.25
C HIS A 57 -2.48 12.13 9.15
N GLN A 58 -2.98 13.27 8.68
CA GLN A 58 -4.41 13.46 8.43
C GLN A 58 -4.86 12.63 7.22
N TYR A 59 -6.06 12.05 7.29
CA TYR A 59 -6.65 11.46 6.09
C TYR A 59 -6.85 12.57 5.05
N PRO A 60 -6.42 12.36 3.79
CA PRO A 60 -6.69 13.33 2.75
C PRO A 60 -8.20 13.49 2.64
N THR A 61 -8.72 14.66 2.99
CA THR A 61 -10.08 15.02 2.64
C THR A 61 -10.09 15.07 1.13
N ILE A 62 -10.65 14.02 0.51
CA ILE A 62 -10.93 14.03 -0.91
C ILE A 62 -11.94 15.16 -1.06
N GLN A 63 -11.45 16.38 -1.28
CA GLN A 63 -12.24 17.41 -1.92
C GLN A 63 -12.65 16.73 -3.21
N LYS A 64 -13.90 16.27 -3.25
CA LYS A 64 -14.54 15.85 -4.47
C LYS A 64 -14.62 17.10 -5.32
N THR A 65 -13.49 17.48 -5.91
CA THR A 65 -13.53 18.24 -7.14
C THR A 65 -14.38 17.35 -8.01
N VAL A 66 -15.60 17.80 -8.27
CA VAL A 66 -16.37 17.26 -9.37
C VAL A 66 -15.52 17.59 -10.57
N VAL A 67 -14.55 16.71 -10.88
CA VAL A 67 -13.79 16.77 -12.10
C VAL A 67 -14.88 16.56 -13.13
N GLN A 68 -15.33 17.65 -13.74
CA GLN A 68 -16.24 17.54 -14.87
C GLN A 68 -15.51 16.68 -15.89
N TYR A 69 -15.87 15.40 -15.96
CA TYR A 69 -15.35 14.46 -16.93
C TYR A 69 -15.87 14.90 -18.30
N ASN A 70 -15.20 15.93 -18.85
CA ASN A 70 -15.48 16.46 -20.17
C ASN A 70 -14.96 15.46 -21.20
N LEU A 71 -15.76 14.42 -21.44
CA LEU A 71 -15.53 13.38 -22.45
C LEU A 71 -15.69 13.90 -23.88
N LEU A 72 -16.02 15.18 -24.05
CA LEU A 72 -16.17 15.84 -25.33
C LEU A 72 -14.86 15.76 -26.15
N VAL A 73 -13.73 16.14 -25.55
CA VAL A 73 -12.43 16.08 -26.23
C VAL A 73 -12.05 14.65 -26.66
N PRO A 74 -12.05 13.62 -25.79
CA PRO A 74 -11.70 12.27 -26.21
C PRO A 74 -12.70 11.68 -27.22
N SER A 75 -14.00 12.00 -27.11
CA SER A 75 -15.00 11.52 -28.07
C SER A 75 -14.83 12.11 -29.48
N VAL A 76 -14.45 13.39 -29.60
CA VAL A 76 -14.17 14.04 -30.90
C VAL A 76 -12.93 13.43 -31.55
N ILE A 77 -11.87 13.17 -30.77
CA ILE A 77 -10.66 12.51 -31.28
C ILE A 77 -11.00 11.11 -31.79
N LEU A 78 -11.80 10.34 -31.04
CA LEU A 78 -12.23 9.00 -31.45
C LEU A 78 -13.06 9.05 -32.74
N ALA A 79 -14.00 9.99 -32.85
CA ALA A 79 -14.83 10.16 -34.05
C ALA A 79 -13.97 10.48 -35.28
N ILE A 80 -13.01 11.40 -35.16
CA ILE A 80 -12.09 11.75 -36.25
C ILE A 80 -11.23 10.54 -36.64
N ALA A 81 -10.73 9.77 -35.67
CA ALA A 81 -9.91 8.58 -35.93
C ALA A 81 -10.70 7.51 -36.71
N ILE A 82 -11.96 7.26 -36.37
CA ILE A 82 -12.83 6.32 -37.07
C ILE A 82 -13.09 6.79 -38.51
N VAL A 83 -13.39 8.07 -38.71
CA VAL A 83 -13.62 8.64 -40.04
C VAL A 83 -12.35 8.58 -40.90
N ALA A 84 -11.19 8.92 -40.34
CA ALA A 84 -9.91 8.84 -41.03
C ALA A 84 -9.56 7.40 -41.41
N ALA A 85 -9.73 6.45 -40.48
CA ALA A 85 -9.54 5.03 -40.76
C ALA A 85 -10.49 4.56 -41.88
N ALA A 86 -11.77 4.93 -41.82
CA ALA A 86 -12.74 4.61 -42.86
C ALA A 86 -12.32 5.21 -44.21
N MET A 87 -11.84 6.45 -44.28
CA MET A 87 -11.36 7.03 -45.54
C MET A 87 -10.13 6.30 -46.11
N ILE A 88 -9.18 5.91 -45.26
CA ILE A 88 -7.96 5.21 -45.68
C ILE A 88 -8.30 3.80 -46.17
N PHE A 89 -9.08 3.04 -45.39
CA PHE A 89 -9.47 1.67 -45.73
C PHE A 89 -10.47 1.62 -46.89
N ASN A 90 -11.37 2.58 -47.01
CA ASN A 90 -12.34 2.60 -48.11
C ASN A 90 -11.69 2.98 -49.45
N ARG A 91 -10.53 3.65 -49.42
CA ARG A 91 -9.72 3.90 -50.63
C ARG A 91 -9.00 2.64 -51.14
N SER A 92 -8.68 1.68 -50.27
CA SER A 92 -8.04 0.41 -50.62
C SER A 92 -9.01 -0.77 -50.75
N ARG A 93 -10.24 -0.67 -50.21
CA ARG A 93 -11.29 -1.70 -50.26
C ARG A 93 -11.96 -1.86 -51.64
N PHE A 94 -11.73 -0.99 -52.61
CA PHE A 94 -12.01 -1.33 -54.02
C PHE A 94 -11.00 -2.33 -54.62
N GLN A 95 -9.95 -2.72 -53.89
CA GLN A 95 -8.98 -3.74 -54.32
C GLN A 95 -8.80 -4.92 -53.35
N ALA A 96 -9.28 -4.84 -52.10
CA ALA A 96 -9.15 -5.93 -51.14
C ALA A 96 -10.50 -6.60 -50.86
N ARG A 97 -10.79 -7.55 -51.74
CA ARG A 97 -11.49 -8.84 -51.55
C ARG A 97 -12.11 -9.05 -50.16
N GLU A 98 -13.41 -9.32 -50.18
CA GLU A 98 -14.22 -9.83 -49.09
C GLU A 98 -13.57 -11.05 -48.43
N GLU A 99 -13.38 -10.98 -47.11
CA GLU A 99 -13.37 -12.18 -46.28
C GLU A 99 -14.62 -12.10 -45.39
N PRO A 100 -15.54 -13.08 -45.47
CA PRO A 100 -16.72 -13.09 -44.62
C PRO A 100 -16.29 -13.28 -43.16
N ILE A 101 -16.72 -12.37 -42.30
CA ILE A 101 -16.66 -12.56 -40.85
C ILE A 101 -17.51 -13.79 -40.53
N GLN A 102 -16.87 -14.95 -40.38
CA GLN A 102 -17.49 -16.09 -39.73
C GLN A 102 -17.66 -15.73 -38.27
N ILE A 103 -18.87 -15.32 -37.91
CA ILE A 103 -19.32 -15.33 -36.52
C ILE A 103 -19.34 -16.81 -36.12
N GLN A 104 -18.24 -17.28 -35.52
CA GLN A 104 -18.29 -18.51 -34.76
C GLN A 104 -19.20 -18.22 -33.58
N GLU A 105 -20.42 -18.75 -33.67
CA GLU A 105 -21.28 -19.00 -32.53
C GLU A 105 -20.53 -19.96 -31.61
N ALA A 106 -19.70 -19.39 -30.74
CA ALA A 106 -19.05 -20.12 -29.67
C ALA A 106 -20.18 -20.65 -28.78
N ALA A 107 -20.34 -21.97 -28.82
CA ALA A 107 -21.22 -22.72 -27.95
C ALA A 107 -21.16 -22.15 -26.54
N GLN A 108 -22.30 -21.66 -26.05
CA GLN A 108 -22.47 -21.37 -24.63
C GLN A 108 -22.24 -22.69 -23.88
N PRO A 109 -21.25 -22.80 -22.98
CA PRO A 109 -21.30 -23.84 -21.97
C PRO A 109 -22.50 -23.54 -21.07
N GLU A 110 -23.36 -24.55 -20.88
CA GLU A 110 -24.43 -24.52 -19.88
C GLU A 110 -23.87 -24.03 -18.53
N PRO A 111 -24.58 -23.12 -17.83
CA PRO A 111 -24.16 -22.70 -16.51
C PRO A 111 -24.22 -23.91 -15.56
N PRO A 112 -23.14 -24.22 -14.81
CA PRO A 112 -23.24 -25.20 -13.74
C PRO A 112 -24.27 -24.74 -12.72
N GLU A 113 -25.11 -25.71 -12.37
CA GLU A 113 -26.15 -25.69 -11.35
C GLU A 113 -25.69 -24.97 -10.08
N ALA A 114 -26.53 -24.09 -9.57
CA ALA A 114 -26.24 -23.27 -8.40
C ALA A 114 -25.97 -24.14 -7.17
N GLU A 115 -24.70 -24.28 -6.81
CA GLU A 115 -24.31 -24.85 -5.52
C GLU A 115 -24.54 -23.79 -4.43
N GLU A 116 -25.39 -24.16 -3.49
CA GLU A 116 -25.81 -23.44 -2.31
C GLU A 116 -24.60 -22.91 -1.52
N ILE A 117 -24.39 -21.59 -1.52
CA ILE A 117 -23.38 -20.94 -0.68
C ILE A 117 -23.92 -20.95 0.76
N SER A 118 -23.75 -22.07 1.44
CA SER A 118 -23.91 -22.18 2.88
C SER A 118 -22.68 -21.57 3.59
N GLU A 119 -22.94 -20.45 4.27
CA GLU A 119 -22.23 -19.91 5.44
C GLU A 119 -20.73 -19.53 5.34
N PRO A 120 -20.37 -18.27 5.66
CA PRO A 120 -18.98 -17.95 5.99
C PRO A 120 -18.62 -18.55 7.37
N TYR A 121 -17.79 -19.60 7.34
CA TYR A 121 -17.18 -20.22 8.51
C TYR A 121 -16.19 -19.23 9.19
N TYR A 122 -16.66 -18.50 10.19
CA TYR A 122 -15.78 -17.71 11.07
C TYR A 122 -15.07 -18.67 12.04
N LYS A 123 -13.82 -19.04 11.72
CA LYS A 123 -12.99 -19.84 12.63
C LYS A 123 -12.43 -18.93 13.73
N SER A 124 -13.19 -18.81 14.82
CA SER A 124 -12.72 -18.25 16.09
C SER A 124 -11.70 -19.20 16.73
N ASN A 125 -10.42 -19.03 16.42
CA ASN A 125 -9.35 -19.62 17.22
C ASN A 125 -9.28 -18.83 18.54
N GLY A 126 -10.06 -19.29 19.51
CA GLY A 126 -9.92 -18.89 20.90
C GLY A 126 -8.64 -19.50 21.46
N ASP A 127 -7.62 -18.67 21.60
CA ASP A 127 -6.54 -18.85 22.56
C ASP A 127 -6.18 -17.48 23.15
N VAL A 128 -7.16 -16.88 23.83
CA VAL A 128 -6.93 -15.81 24.79
C VAL A 128 -6.63 -16.48 26.12
N LYS A 129 -5.34 -16.72 26.38
CA LYS A 129 -4.81 -16.87 27.73
C LYS A 129 -4.45 -15.47 28.22
N THR A 130 -5.32 -14.89 29.03
CA THR A 130 -5.04 -13.68 29.82
C THR A 130 -3.87 -13.92 30.78
N PRO A 131 -2.84 -13.07 30.82
CA PRO A 131 -2.14 -12.73 32.05
C PRO A 131 -2.90 -11.68 32.86
#